data_AF-A0A2E8CTG8-F1
#
_entry.id   AF-A0A2E8CTG8-F1
#
_cell.length_a   1.000
_cell.length_b   1.000
_cell.length_c   1.000
_cell.angle_alpha   90.00
_cell.angle_beta   90.00
_cell.angle_gamma   90.00
#
_symmetry.space_group_name_H-M   'P 1'
#
loop_
_entity.id
_entity.type
_entity.pdbx_description
1 polymer ?
#
loop_
_entity_poly.entity_id
_entity_poly.type
_entity_poly.pdbx_seq_one_letter_code
_entity_poly.pdbx_strand_id
1 'polypeptide(L)'
;QASENSIDIAVGRRQYQLHELYHFIKNEKAAKAVGWNVKEVKRVMMENVKTSGRAYTSGNTYSDYEALQAEIKNNDLYTGIQNPTVDVLHYWVREIDGSVSHYISAESSPKDFLYKKVSRYDSPEQAYIFFTYGVGSNGTYHSIRGLGQRIFSHIQTSNRLRCQQIDGAMLASSVMIQPENQRSLDELSFTFYGAYAVMSPNVKIVEKAIPNLGTAVQPALQDLTQQLNLNTDTMSPYGPNQTSPYKNKMQVVADMDVATRISGSTLNLFYSSWTRLMREMVRRIVQVKRPDAAIKDFFDRCEKRGVEKEFIQKLDVAQTKAVRSIGNGSHANRLVSLRELQGISGQFDDVGRRNLTRDIVSTRVGHDLADRYVPAQESERQTVDTKIAYLENQQLQQGQQVPVVSSELHGQHLQLHVPLLQQFIQAINEGQADPQQVLPALQALYQHISETAQYASGDPALGAVVGNAKQILQYAEEAINNTMKALEKIQREQAENIQEEAGQPQMSEVDMKLQKAQVDMQITQQKAELEMAIKQQKFDQEQAIRDAQAALKFREQE
;
A
#
# COMPACT_ATOMS: atom_id res chain seq x y z
N GLN A 1 -2.56 -9.62 21.07
CA GLN A 1 -2.45 -9.78 19.60
C GLN A 1 -1.31 -10.76 19.33
N ALA A 2 -1.51 -11.79 18.52
CA ALA A 2 -0.41 -12.64 18.08
C ALA A 2 0.55 -11.78 17.22
N SER A 3 1.61 -11.29 17.85
CA SER A 3 2.68 -10.49 17.24
C SER A 3 3.99 -11.24 17.43
N GLU A 4 4.93 -11.07 16.51
CA GLU A 4 6.27 -11.65 16.52
C GLU A 4 7.01 -11.29 17.81
N ASN A 5 6.67 -10.15 18.41
CA ASN A 5 7.19 -9.68 19.70
C ASN A 5 6.71 -10.52 20.90
N SER A 6 5.67 -11.33 20.73
CA SER A 6 5.14 -12.24 21.76
C SER A 6 5.81 -13.62 21.72
N ILE A 7 6.76 -13.84 20.81
CA ILE A 7 7.51 -15.10 20.71
C ILE A 7 8.91 -14.89 21.28
N ASP A 8 9.25 -15.66 22.30
CA ASP A 8 10.57 -15.63 22.90
C ASP A 8 11.59 -16.46 22.10
N ILE A 9 11.15 -17.59 21.54
CA ILE A 9 11.98 -18.48 20.73
C ILE A 9 11.20 -18.94 19.50
N ALA A 10 11.70 -18.60 18.32
CA ALA A 10 11.22 -19.14 17.05
C ALA A 10 12.24 -20.12 16.47
N VAL A 11 11.78 -21.28 15.99
CA VAL A 11 12.64 -22.31 15.39
C VAL A 11 12.17 -22.61 13.96
N GLY A 12 13.07 -22.44 13.00
CA GLY A 12 12.85 -22.78 11.60
C GLY A 12 13.68 -24.00 11.19
N ARG A 13 13.02 -25.05 10.71
CA ARG A 13 13.71 -26.19 10.09
C ARG A 13 14.00 -25.89 8.62
N ARG A 14 15.25 -26.04 8.21
CA ARG A 14 15.67 -25.89 6.81
C ARG A 14 16.58 -27.05 6.42
N GLN A 15 16.36 -27.55 5.21
CA GLN A 15 17.26 -28.49 4.57
C GLN A 15 18.22 -27.71 3.68
N TYR A 16 19.52 -27.90 3.89
CA TYR A 16 20.54 -27.34 3.01
C TYR A 16 21.17 -28.44 2.18
N GLN A 17 21.48 -28.10 0.94
CA GLN A 17 22.38 -28.91 0.12
C GLN A 17 23.83 -28.71 0.59
N LEU A 18 24.69 -29.72 0.43
CA LEU A 18 26.08 -29.61 0.88
C LEU A 18 26.84 -28.42 0.26
N HIS A 19 26.59 -28.12 -1.01
CA HIS A 19 27.22 -26.98 -1.68
C HIS A 19 26.78 -25.62 -1.11
N GLU A 20 25.54 -25.51 -0.63
CA GLU A 20 25.04 -24.29 0.03
C GLU A 20 25.70 -24.09 1.39
N LEU A 21 25.80 -25.16 2.20
CA LEU A 21 26.53 -25.11 3.48
C LEU A 21 28.01 -24.81 3.28
N TYR A 22 28.64 -25.42 2.28
CA TYR A 22 30.02 -25.15 1.92
C TYR A 22 30.23 -23.71 1.49
N HIS A 23 29.27 -23.11 0.78
CA HIS A 23 29.35 -21.72 0.35
C HIS A 23 29.53 -20.75 1.54
N PHE A 24 28.91 -21.02 2.69
CA PHE A 24 29.06 -20.20 3.89
C PHE A 24 30.46 -20.28 4.51
N ILE A 25 31.18 -21.39 4.33
CA ILE A 25 32.52 -21.61 4.89
C ILE A 25 33.65 -21.52 3.86
N LYS A 26 33.35 -21.27 2.58
CA LYS A 26 34.33 -21.20 1.48
C LYS A 26 35.48 -20.24 1.80
N ASN A 27 35.19 -19.15 2.49
CA ASN A 27 36.20 -18.25 3.05
C ASN A 27 36.20 -18.35 4.58
N GLU A 28 37.06 -19.20 5.14
CA GLU A 28 37.08 -19.50 6.57
C GLU A 28 37.32 -18.27 7.47
N LYS A 29 38.16 -17.32 7.01
CA LYS A 29 38.44 -16.09 7.77
C LYS A 29 37.21 -15.19 7.85
N ALA A 30 36.53 -14.99 6.71
CA ALA A 30 35.30 -14.21 6.66
C ALA A 30 34.15 -14.91 7.40
N ALA A 31 34.04 -16.23 7.28
CA ALA A 31 33.00 -17.03 7.95
C ALA A 31 33.11 -16.91 9.48
N LYS A 32 34.31 -17.04 10.05
CA LYS A 32 34.55 -16.85 11.48
C LYS A 32 34.20 -15.44 11.95
N ALA A 33 34.55 -14.41 11.18
CA ALA A 33 34.23 -13.02 11.51
C ALA A 33 32.71 -12.75 11.54
N VAL A 34 31.93 -13.47 10.73
CA VAL A 34 30.47 -13.33 10.66
C VAL A 34 29.75 -14.14 11.76
N GLY A 35 30.44 -15.09 12.40
CA GLY A 35 29.91 -15.92 13.49
C GLY A 35 29.74 -17.41 13.18
N TRP A 36 30.34 -17.91 12.09
CA TRP A 36 30.30 -19.34 11.72
C TRP A 36 31.41 -20.15 12.38
N ASN A 37 31.04 -21.30 12.96
CA ASN A 37 31.98 -22.30 13.45
C ASN A 37 32.36 -23.27 12.32
N VAL A 38 33.45 -22.97 11.62
CA VAL A 38 33.94 -23.76 10.47
C VAL A 38 34.20 -25.23 10.83
N LYS A 39 34.65 -25.53 12.05
CA LYS A 39 34.93 -26.91 12.47
C LYS A 39 33.63 -27.70 12.60
N GLU A 40 32.63 -27.10 13.23
CA GLU A 40 31.34 -27.75 13.42
C GLU A 40 30.60 -27.91 12.10
N VAL A 41 30.67 -26.93 11.19
CA VAL A 41 30.09 -27.05 9.84
C VAL A 41 30.71 -28.21 9.07
N LYS A 42 32.04 -28.34 9.07
CA LYS A 42 32.73 -29.46 8.42
C LYS A 42 32.32 -30.81 9.02
N ARG A 43 32.21 -30.90 10.34
CA ARG A 43 31.74 -32.12 11.03
C ARG A 43 30.33 -32.49 10.59
N VAL A 44 29.41 -31.53 10.65
CA VAL A 44 28.00 -31.75 10.28
C VAL A 44 27.85 -32.12 8.81
N MET A 45 28.65 -31.54 7.92
CA MET A 45 28.71 -31.93 6.51
C MET A 45 29.26 -33.35 6.26
N MET A 46 29.94 -33.97 7.23
CA MET A 46 30.44 -35.35 7.11
C MET A 46 29.54 -36.36 7.83
N GLU A 47 29.08 -36.02 9.04
CA GLU A 47 28.37 -36.96 9.92
C GLU A 47 26.84 -36.94 9.74
N ASN A 48 26.25 -35.83 9.30
CA ASN A 48 24.80 -35.62 9.35
C ASN A 48 24.14 -35.57 7.97
N VAL A 49 24.83 -36.09 6.96
CA VAL A 49 24.36 -36.11 5.59
C VAL A 49 23.27 -37.16 5.41
N LYS A 50 22.17 -36.74 4.79
CA LYS A 50 21.07 -37.61 4.39
C LYS A 50 20.95 -37.61 2.86
N THR A 51 20.67 -38.78 2.31
CA THR A 51 20.30 -38.97 0.90
C THR A 51 18.91 -39.59 0.87
N SER A 52 17.96 -38.96 0.17
CA SER A 52 16.56 -39.44 0.14
C SER A 52 16.29 -40.45 -0.98
N GLY A 53 17.33 -41.10 -1.51
CA GLY A 53 17.17 -42.30 -2.32
C GLY A 53 16.48 -43.39 -1.50
N ARG A 54 15.77 -44.32 -2.17
CA ARG A 54 15.22 -45.52 -1.52
C ARG A 54 16.33 -46.13 -0.67
N ALA A 55 16.15 -46.04 0.64
CA ALA A 55 16.99 -46.56 1.72
C ALA A 55 18.46 -46.85 1.37
N TYR A 56 19.32 -45.86 1.57
CA TYR A 56 20.65 -46.08 2.20
C TYR A 56 20.53 -46.07 3.73
N THR A 57 19.32 -46.32 4.26
CA THR A 57 19.08 -46.46 5.69
C THR A 57 19.44 -47.89 6.07
N SER A 58 20.66 -48.04 6.61
CA SER A 58 21.32 -49.28 7.04
C SER A 58 21.92 -50.14 5.94
N GLY A 59 23.26 -50.11 5.85
CA GLY A 59 24.04 -51.01 5.01
C GLY A 59 24.09 -50.58 3.55
N ASN A 60 25.28 -50.61 2.95
CA ASN A 60 25.43 -50.54 1.50
C ASN A 60 24.47 -51.56 0.86
N THR A 61 23.53 -51.13 0.03
CA THR A 61 22.76 -52.04 -0.85
C THR A 61 23.69 -52.84 -1.79
N TYR A 62 24.91 -52.34 -1.99
CA TYR A 62 26.01 -53.04 -2.66
C TYR A 62 26.85 -53.96 -1.77
N SER A 63 26.59 -54.01 -0.45
CA SER A 63 27.22 -54.95 0.49
C SER A 63 26.32 -56.11 0.88
N ASP A 64 25.02 -55.98 0.63
CA ASP A 64 24.04 -57.05 0.87
C ASP A 64 23.71 -57.75 -0.45
N TYR A 65 24.27 -58.96 -0.61
CA TYR A 65 24.12 -59.76 -1.82
C TYR A 65 22.66 -60.17 -2.08
N GLU A 66 21.85 -60.33 -1.04
CA GLU A 66 20.47 -60.80 -1.15
C GLU A 66 19.56 -59.70 -1.71
N ALA A 67 19.78 -58.45 -1.28
CA ALA A 67 19.11 -57.28 -1.84
C ALA A 67 19.47 -57.07 -3.32
N LEU A 68 20.76 -57.18 -3.66
CA LEU A 68 21.24 -57.07 -5.05
C LEU A 68 20.63 -58.18 -5.93
N GLN A 69 20.54 -59.41 -5.43
CA GLN A 69 19.93 -60.51 -6.17
C GLN A 69 18.44 -60.26 -6.44
N ALA A 70 17.70 -59.67 -5.51
CA ALA A 70 16.29 -59.33 -5.69
C ALA A 70 16.11 -58.24 -6.76
N GLU A 71 16.94 -57.20 -6.76
CA GLU A 71 16.92 -56.13 -7.78
C GLU A 71 17.25 -56.65 -9.19
N ILE A 72 18.23 -57.55 -9.30
CA ILE A 72 18.55 -58.23 -10.56
C ILE A 72 17.36 -59.05 -11.07
N LYS A 73 16.71 -59.83 -10.20
CA LYS A 73 15.53 -60.65 -10.58
C LYS A 73 14.34 -59.79 -11.01
N ASN A 74 14.20 -58.59 -10.43
CA ASN A 74 13.11 -57.67 -10.73
C ASN A 74 13.42 -56.71 -11.89
N ASN A 75 14.61 -56.79 -12.51
CA ASN A 75 15.09 -55.82 -13.51
C ASN A 75 15.04 -54.35 -13.02
N ASP A 76 15.24 -54.11 -11.72
CA ASP A 76 15.18 -52.78 -11.09
C ASP A 76 16.59 -52.25 -10.72
N LEU A 77 17.62 -52.65 -11.47
CA LEU A 77 18.97 -52.14 -11.30
C LEU A 77 19.01 -50.66 -11.69
N TYR A 78 18.98 -49.79 -10.69
CA TYR A 78 19.06 -48.35 -10.85
C TYR A 78 20.22 -47.78 -10.02
N THR A 79 21.04 -46.93 -10.63
CA THR A 79 22.02 -46.10 -9.92
C THR A 79 21.70 -44.64 -10.17
N GLY A 80 21.52 -43.89 -9.09
CA GLY A 80 21.25 -42.47 -9.12
C GLY A 80 22.07 -41.77 -8.05
N ILE A 81 22.83 -40.74 -8.44
CA ILE A 81 23.54 -39.88 -7.50
C ILE A 81 22.61 -38.73 -7.16
N GLN A 82 22.11 -38.71 -5.92
CA GLN A 82 21.34 -37.58 -5.41
C GLN A 82 22.28 -36.60 -4.68
N ASN A 83 21.98 -35.31 -4.81
CA ASN A 83 22.70 -34.30 -4.02
C ASN A 83 22.37 -34.48 -2.53
N PRO A 84 23.38 -34.77 -1.68
CA PRO A 84 23.18 -34.94 -0.25
C PRO A 84 22.68 -33.67 0.44
N THR A 85 21.78 -33.86 1.40
CA THR A 85 21.21 -32.79 2.22
C THR A 85 21.54 -32.94 3.70
N VAL A 86 21.51 -31.82 4.42
CA VAL A 86 21.62 -31.79 5.87
C VAL A 86 20.45 -31.02 6.45
N ASP A 87 19.81 -31.61 7.45
CA ASP A 87 18.76 -30.96 8.24
C ASP A 87 19.38 -30.03 9.30
N VAL A 88 18.99 -28.76 9.26
CA VAL A 88 19.52 -27.71 10.11
C VAL A 88 18.36 -26.93 10.76
N LEU A 89 18.53 -26.57 12.03
CA LEU A 89 17.60 -25.77 12.81
C LEU A 89 18.13 -24.36 12.99
N HIS A 90 17.33 -23.38 12.60
CA HIS A 90 17.55 -21.96 12.84
C HIS A 90 16.78 -21.54 14.10
N TYR A 91 17.46 -21.00 15.09
CA TYR A 91 16.88 -20.46 16.30
C TYR A 91 16.98 -18.93 16.28
N TRP A 92 15.85 -18.27 16.43
CA TRP A 92 15.75 -16.85 16.70
C TRP A 92 15.27 -16.67 18.12
N VAL A 93 16.15 -16.15 18.98
CA VAL A 93 15.91 -16.00 20.42
C VAL A 93 15.82 -14.52 20.73
N ARG A 94 14.71 -14.10 21.35
CA ARG A 94 14.53 -12.74 21.84
C ARG A 94 15.28 -12.57 23.15
N GLU A 95 16.21 -11.63 23.17
CA GLU A 95 16.97 -11.25 24.35
C GLU A 95 16.14 -10.29 25.22
N ILE A 96 16.56 -10.07 26.47
CA ILE A 96 15.85 -9.22 27.44
C ILE A 96 15.76 -7.76 26.97
N ASP A 97 16.74 -7.30 26.19
CA ASP A 97 16.78 -5.97 25.58
C ASP A 97 15.82 -5.79 24.39
N GLY A 98 15.13 -6.87 23.97
CA GLY A 98 14.22 -6.89 22.83
C GLY A 98 14.89 -7.20 21.49
N SER A 99 16.22 -7.27 21.43
CA SER A 99 16.97 -7.70 20.25
C SER A 99 16.81 -9.19 20.00
N VAL A 100 17.08 -9.65 18.77
CA VAL A 100 16.97 -11.06 18.40
C VAL A 100 18.32 -11.62 17.98
N SER A 101 18.76 -12.61 18.75
CA SER A 101 19.93 -13.43 18.47
C SER A 101 19.60 -14.57 17.51
N HIS A 102 20.54 -14.89 16.63
CA HIS A 102 20.37 -15.95 15.63
C HIS A 102 21.43 -17.04 15.84
N TYR A 103 20.95 -18.26 16.11
CA TYR A 103 21.76 -19.46 16.27
C TYR A 103 21.36 -20.51 15.25
N ILE A 104 22.31 -21.33 14.80
CA ILE A 104 22.04 -22.44 13.88
C ILE A 104 22.68 -23.71 14.44
N SER A 105 21.92 -24.79 14.52
CA SER A 105 22.45 -26.11 14.92
C SER A 105 22.03 -27.19 13.93
N ALA A 106 22.74 -28.32 13.93
CA ALA A 106 22.25 -29.51 13.26
C ALA A 106 21.02 -30.09 13.99
N GLU A 107 20.09 -30.69 13.25
CA GLU A 107 18.94 -31.40 13.84
C GLU A 107 19.38 -32.72 14.50
N SER A 108 20.31 -33.44 13.87
CA SER A 108 20.82 -34.72 14.35
C SER A 108 22.22 -34.53 14.97
N SER A 109 22.48 -35.16 16.12
CA SER A 109 23.79 -35.13 16.81
C SER A 109 24.46 -33.73 16.90
N PRO A 110 23.77 -32.70 17.45
CA PRO A 110 24.38 -31.39 17.65
C PRO A 110 25.46 -31.47 18.74
N LYS A 111 26.67 -30.98 18.43
CA LYS A 111 27.76 -30.85 19.43
C LYS A 111 27.97 -29.38 19.80
N ASP A 112 27.89 -28.49 18.82
CA ASP A 112 27.95 -27.04 19.00
C ASP A 112 27.06 -26.33 17.97
N PHE A 113 26.91 -25.01 18.10
CA PHE A 113 26.23 -24.19 17.10
C PHE A 113 27.11 -24.01 15.86
N LEU A 114 26.54 -24.27 14.68
CA LEU A 114 27.13 -23.99 13.36
C LEU A 114 27.33 -22.49 13.15
N TYR A 115 26.38 -21.70 13.67
CA TYR A 115 26.39 -20.25 13.57
C TYR A 115 25.88 -19.65 14.88
N LYS A 116 26.55 -18.59 15.32
CA LYS A 116 26.14 -17.81 16.49
C LYS A 116 26.36 -16.33 16.20
N LYS A 117 25.28 -15.55 16.26
CA LYS A 117 25.35 -14.09 16.26
C LYS A 117 24.33 -13.52 17.23
N VAL A 118 24.85 -12.94 18.30
CA VAL A 118 24.07 -12.27 19.36
C VAL A 118 23.58 -10.93 18.83
N SER A 119 22.33 -10.57 19.17
CA SER A 119 21.69 -9.29 18.80
C SER A 119 21.86 -8.97 17.31
N ARG A 120 21.51 -9.93 16.45
CA ARG A 120 21.64 -9.79 14.99
C ARG A 120 20.60 -8.83 14.42
N TYR A 121 19.43 -8.76 15.04
CA TYR A 121 18.29 -7.96 14.61
C TYR A 121 17.78 -7.14 15.79
N ASP A 122 17.32 -5.91 15.54
CA ASP A 122 16.84 -5.03 16.63
C ASP A 122 15.42 -5.40 17.08
N SER A 123 14.62 -5.96 16.18
CA SER A 123 13.27 -6.44 16.50
C SER A 123 12.95 -7.78 15.81
N PRO A 124 12.04 -8.58 16.39
CA PRO A 124 11.58 -9.84 15.78
C PRO A 124 11.05 -9.70 14.36
N GLU A 125 10.36 -8.60 14.03
CA GLU A 125 9.83 -8.35 12.68
C GLU A 125 10.94 -8.34 11.61
N GLN A 126 12.15 -7.92 11.98
CA GLN A 126 13.30 -7.92 11.07
C GLN A 126 13.83 -9.33 10.76
N ALA A 127 13.59 -10.29 11.65
CA ALA A 127 14.09 -11.66 11.56
C ALA A 127 13.12 -12.56 10.81
N TYR A 128 11.85 -12.56 11.23
CA TYR A 128 10.78 -13.40 10.67
C TYR A 128 9.44 -12.68 10.74
N ILE A 129 8.53 -13.06 9.84
CA ILE A 129 7.17 -12.50 9.77
C ILE A 129 6.20 -13.65 9.57
N PHE A 130 5.17 -13.73 10.42
CA PHE A 130 4.16 -14.77 10.34
C PHE A 130 2.96 -14.33 9.52
N PHE A 131 2.59 -15.16 8.54
CA PHE A 131 1.33 -15.05 7.83
C PHE A 131 0.33 -15.99 8.46
N THR A 132 -0.48 -15.46 9.37
CA THR A 132 -1.49 -16.23 10.10
C THR A 132 -2.82 -16.24 9.37
N TYR A 133 -3.47 -17.41 9.30
CA TYR A 133 -4.82 -17.53 8.74
C TYR A 133 -5.91 -16.92 9.63
N GLY A 134 -5.68 -16.83 10.95
CA GLY A 134 -6.61 -16.26 11.91
C GLY A 134 -5.91 -15.83 13.20
N VAL A 135 -6.64 -15.16 14.10
CA VAL A 135 -6.10 -14.65 15.38
C VAL A 135 -6.04 -15.74 16.46
N GLY A 136 -6.63 -16.90 16.21
CA GLY A 136 -6.72 -18.02 17.17
C GLY A 136 -7.66 -17.71 18.34
N SER A 137 -8.19 -18.74 18.99
CA SER A 137 -9.22 -18.58 20.05
C SER A 137 -8.69 -17.81 21.28
N ASN A 138 -7.40 -17.92 21.57
CA ASN A 138 -6.76 -17.31 22.75
C ASN A 138 -5.75 -16.22 22.38
N GLY A 139 -5.70 -15.79 21.10
CA GLY A 139 -4.70 -14.82 20.65
C GLY A 139 -3.26 -15.34 20.61
N THR A 140 -3.04 -16.65 20.80
CA THR A 140 -1.72 -17.30 20.76
C THR A 140 -1.49 -18.01 19.43
N TYR A 141 -0.24 -18.06 18.97
CA TYR A 141 0.11 -18.73 17.70
C TYR A 141 -0.31 -20.21 17.65
N HIS A 142 -0.23 -20.93 18.76
CA HIS A 142 -0.63 -22.36 18.83
C HIS A 142 -2.14 -22.59 18.66
N SER A 143 -2.95 -21.59 18.97
CA SER A 143 -4.41 -21.66 18.83
C SER A 143 -4.88 -21.39 17.39
N ILE A 144 -3.97 -20.98 16.51
CA ILE A 144 -4.28 -20.74 15.10
C ILE A 144 -4.44 -22.09 14.40
N ARG A 145 -5.62 -22.32 13.82
CA ARG A 145 -5.94 -23.52 13.05
C ARG A 145 -6.05 -23.15 11.58
N GLY A 146 -5.44 -23.97 10.73
CA GLY A 146 -5.56 -23.85 9.29
C GLY A 146 -6.91 -24.38 8.79
N LEU A 147 -7.26 -24.01 7.56
CA LEU A 147 -8.46 -24.47 6.87
C LEU A 147 -8.54 -26.01 6.81
N GLY A 148 -7.40 -26.70 6.69
CA GLY A 148 -7.32 -28.16 6.71
C GLY A 148 -7.96 -28.80 7.96
N GLN A 149 -7.76 -28.22 9.15
CA GLN A 149 -8.36 -28.73 10.39
C GLN A 149 -9.88 -28.52 10.42
N ARG A 150 -10.38 -27.42 9.83
CA ARG A 150 -11.82 -27.13 9.74
C ARG A 150 -12.55 -28.09 8.81
N ILE A 151 -11.92 -28.47 7.70
CA ILE A 151 -12.53 -29.36 6.69
C ILE A 151 -12.24 -30.85 6.91
N PHE A 152 -11.32 -31.18 7.82
CA PHE A 152 -10.82 -32.55 7.99
C PHE A 152 -11.94 -33.56 8.21
N SER A 153 -12.89 -33.27 9.11
CA SER A 153 -14.03 -34.15 9.43
C SER A 153 -14.96 -34.34 8.23
N HIS A 154 -15.23 -33.28 7.47
CA HIS A 154 -16.05 -33.33 6.27
C HIS A 154 -15.38 -34.16 5.17
N ILE A 155 -14.08 -33.95 4.92
CA ILE A 155 -13.33 -34.72 3.92
C ILE A 155 -13.26 -36.20 4.32
N GLN A 156 -12.95 -36.50 5.57
CA GLN A 156 -12.86 -37.87 6.05
C GLN A 156 -14.20 -38.62 5.87
N THR A 157 -15.31 -37.95 6.20
CA THR A 157 -16.65 -38.53 6.04
C THR A 157 -17.03 -38.66 4.57
N SER A 158 -16.74 -37.66 3.74
CA SER A 158 -16.98 -37.72 2.29
C SER A 158 -16.19 -38.85 1.63
N ASN A 159 -14.92 -39.04 2.00
CA ASN A 159 -14.10 -40.13 1.48
C ASN A 159 -14.70 -41.51 1.83
N ARG A 160 -15.15 -41.70 3.08
CA ARG A 160 -15.80 -42.96 3.49
C ARG A 160 -17.09 -43.23 2.70
N LEU A 161 -17.95 -42.22 2.54
CA LEU A 161 -19.20 -42.35 1.79
C LEU A 161 -18.94 -42.61 0.29
N ARG A 162 -17.92 -41.99 -0.30
CA ARG A 162 -17.51 -42.25 -1.68
C ARG A 162 -16.98 -43.68 -1.85
N CYS A 163 -16.17 -44.18 -0.91
CA CYS A 163 -15.75 -45.59 -0.91
C CYS A 163 -16.96 -46.52 -0.82
N GLN A 164 -17.90 -46.30 0.11
CA GLN A 164 -19.11 -47.11 0.24
C GLN A 164 -20.00 -47.06 -1.00
N GLN A 165 -20.06 -45.91 -1.69
CA GLN A 165 -20.81 -45.78 -2.94
C GLN A 165 -20.17 -46.60 -4.06
N ILE A 166 -18.84 -46.60 -4.17
CA ILE A 166 -18.09 -47.40 -5.14
C ILE A 166 -18.23 -48.90 -4.82
N ASP A 167 -18.07 -49.29 -3.55
CA ASP A 167 -18.22 -50.67 -3.11
C ASP A 167 -19.66 -51.17 -3.33
N GLY A 168 -20.65 -50.33 -3.04
CA GLY A 168 -22.05 -50.64 -3.27
C GLY A 168 -22.40 -50.74 -4.77
N ALA A 169 -21.78 -49.91 -5.63
CA ALA A 169 -21.89 -50.04 -7.08
C ALA A 169 -21.22 -51.34 -7.59
N MET A 170 -20.07 -51.73 -7.03
CA MET A 170 -19.39 -52.98 -7.34
C MET A 170 -20.23 -54.19 -6.92
N LEU A 171 -20.82 -54.18 -5.73
CA LEU A 171 -21.76 -55.21 -5.27
C LEU A 171 -23.02 -55.27 -6.13
N ALA A 172 -23.53 -54.12 -6.58
CA ALA A 172 -24.66 -54.06 -7.50
C ALA A 172 -24.35 -54.62 -8.89
N SER A 173 -23.09 -54.51 -9.33
CA SER A 173 -22.64 -55.15 -10.57
C SER A 173 -22.39 -56.65 -10.42
N SER A 174 -22.32 -57.18 -9.18
CA SER A 174 -22.12 -58.60 -8.93
C SER A 174 -23.45 -59.34 -8.79
N VAL A 175 -23.61 -60.42 -9.56
CA VAL A 175 -24.80 -61.28 -9.47
C VAL A 175 -24.63 -62.24 -8.29
N MET A 176 -25.46 -62.09 -7.26
CA MET A 176 -25.46 -62.99 -6.10
C MET A 176 -26.32 -64.22 -6.37
N ILE A 177 -25.74 -65.40 -6.18
CA ILE A 177 -26.36 -66.70 -6.48
C ILE A 177 -26.48 -67.50 -5.17
N GLN A 178 -27.68 -67.96 -4.82
CA GLN A 178 -27.94 -68.73 -3.59
C GLN A 178 -28.50 -70.13 -3.94
N PRO A 179 -27.88 -71.23 -3.49
CA PRO A 179 -28.42 -72.58 -3.69
C PRO A 179 -29.69 -72.78 -2.87
N GLU A 180 -30.71 -73.40 -3.48
CA GLU A 180 -32.00 -73.65 -2.80
C GLU A 180 -31.98 -74.92 -1.94
N ASN A 181 -31.09 -75.88 -2.23
CA ASN A 181 -31.04 -77.19 -1.55
C ASN A 181 -29.61 -77.60 -1.18
N GLN A 182 -29.48 -78.45 -0.15
CA GLN A 182 -28.17 -78.91 0.37
C GLN A 182 -27.32 -79.65 -0.68
N ARG A 183 -27.96 -80.35 -1.63
CA ARG A 183 -27.27 -81.00 -2.76
C ARG A 183 -26.67 -80.02 -3.77
N SER A 184 -27.33 -78.88 -3.99
CA SER A 184 -26.84 -77.80 -4.86
C SER A 184 -25.68 -77.03 -4.23
N LEU A 185 -25.50 -77.17 -2.91
CA LEU A 185 -24.38 -76.60 -2.16
C LEU A 185 -23.10 -77.43 -2.37
N ASP A 186 -23.22 -78.75 -2.52
CA ASP A 186 -22.12 -79.67 -2.82
C ASP A 186 -21.68 -79.61 -4.30
N GLU A 187 -22.59 -79.35 -5.24
CA GLU A 187 -22.31 -79.22 -6.68
C GLU A 187 -21.89 -77.79 -7.11
N LEU A 188 -21.79 -76.84 -6.18
CA LEU A 188 -21.44 -75.45 -6.43
C LEU A 188 -19.92 -75.27 -6.65
N SER A 189 -19.37 -75.94 -7.66
CA SER A 189 -18.00 -75.66 -8.15
C SER A 189 -18.05 -74.55 -9.19
N PHE A 190 -17.68 -73.33 -8.78
CA PHE A 190 -17.62 -72.18 -9.70
C PHE A 190 -16.55 -72.39 -10.78
N THR A 191 -16.94 -72.29 -12.05
CA THR A 191 -15.99 -72.14 -13.17
C THR A 191 -16.25 -70.79 -13.83
N PHE A 192 -15.32 -69.85 -13.68
CA PHE A 192 -15.41 -68.52 -14.28
C PHE A 192 -14.90 -68.57 -15.74
N TYR A 193 -15.74 -68.15 -16.70
CA TYR A 193 -15.32 -67.84 -18.08
C TYR A 193 -15.58 -66.35 -18.37
N GLY A 194 -14.75 -65.49 -17.78
CA GLY A 194 -14.79 -64.04 -18.03
C GLY A 194 -16.17 -63.42 -17.76
N ALA A 195 -16.76 -62.75 -18.75
CA ALA A 195 -18.04 -62.04 -18.64
C ALA A 195 -19.28 -62.96 -18.57
N TYR A 196 -19.12 -64.29 -18.62
CA TYR A 196 -20.21 -65.25 -18.50
C TYR A 196 -19.90 -66.30 -17.42
N ALA A 197 -20.82 -66.44 -16.45
CA ALA A 197 -20.83 -67.54 -15.50
C ALA A 197 -21.91 -68.54 -15.92
N VAL A 198 -21.51 -69.78 -16.22
CA VAL A 198 -22.44 -70.88 -16.54
C VAL A 198 -22.86 -71.55 -15.23
N MET A 199 -24.16 -71.69 -15.02
CA MET A 199 -24.77 -72.17 -13.77
C MET A 199 -25.41 -73.54 -13.97
N SER A 200 -25.30 -74.42 -12.98
CA SER A 200 -25.99 -75.71 -12.96
C SER A 200 -27.50 -75.55 -12.72
N PRO A 201 -28.35 -76.54 -13.11
CA PRO A 201 -29.79 -76.43 -12.96
C PRO A 201 -30.19 -76.38 -11.47
N ASN A 202 -31.16 -75.52 -11.13
CA ASN A 202 -31.75 -75.33 -9.79
C ASN A 202 -31.05 -74.30 -8.88
N VAL A 203 -30.71 -73.13 -9.42
CA VAL A 203 -30.33 -71.98 -8.58
C VAL A 203 -31.16 -70.76 -8.93
N LYS A 204 -31.70 -70.09 -7.90
CA LYS A 204 -32.53 -68.89 -8.05
C LYS A 204 -31.65 -67.66 -7.95
N ILE A 205 -31.76 -66.78 -8.93
CA ILE A 205 -31.13 -65.45 -8.89
C ILE A 205 -31.88 -64.65 -7.82
N VAL A 206 -31.19 -64.33 -6.73
CA VAL A 206 -31.75 -63.47 -5.68
C VAL A 206 -31.46 -62.03 -6.10
N GLU A 207 -32.42 -61.39 -6.75
CA GLU A 207 -32.44 -59.92 -6.86
C GLU A 207 -32.68 -59.33 -5.47
N LYS A 208 -31.62 -59.19 -4.69
CA LYS A 208 -31.69 -58.39 -3.46
C LYS A 208 -31.84 -56.94 -3.92
N ALA A 209 -32.94 -56.29 -3.55
CA ALA A 209 -33.10 -54.85 -3.79
C ALA A 209 -31.98 -54.11 -3.06
N ILE A 210 -30.92 -53.79 -3.80
CA ILE A 210 -29.85 -52.96 -3.27
C ILE A 210 -30.49 -51.60 -3.04
N PRO A 211 -30.47 -51.07 -1.81
CA PRO A 211 -31.03 -49.75 -1.55
C PRO A 211 -30.39 -48.78 -2.54
N ASN A 212 -31.21 -48.03 -3.27
CA ASN A 212 -30.74 -47.18 -4.36
C ASN A 212 -29.73 -46.15 -3.80
N LEU A 213 -28.45 -46.46 -3.98
CA LEU A 213 -27.33 -45.67 -3.46
C LEU A 213 -27.32 -44.26 -4.05
N GLY A 214 -27.92 -44.08 -5.24
CA GLY A 214 -28.18 -42.76 -5.83
C GLY A 214 -29.20 -41.94 -5.03
N THR A 215 -30.15 -42.56 -4.34
CA THR A 215 -31.12 -41.83 -3.49
C THR A 215 -30.70 -41.68 -2.03
N ALA A 216 -29.87 -42.59 -1.49
CA ALA A 216 -29.51 -42.57 -0.07
C ALA A 216 -28.18 -41.84 0.22
N VAL A 217 -27.15 -42.04 -0.61
CA VAL A 217 -25.78 -41.54 -0.35
C VAL A 217 -25.53 -40.20 -1.07
N GLN A 218 -26.12 -40.03 -2.25
CA GLN A 218 -25.92 -38.83 -3.07
C GLN A 218 -26.39 -37.53 -2.38
N PRO A 219 -27.56 -37.47 -1.71
CA PRO A 219 -27.98 -36.27 -0.99
C PRO A 219 -27.04 -35.91 0.17
N ALA A 220 -26.56 -36.91 0.91
CA ALA A 220 -25.59 -36.70 1.98
C ALA A 220 -24.24 -36.19 1.46
N LEU A 221 -23.77 -36.71 0.31
CA LEU A 221 -22.58 -36.20 -0.35
C LEU A 221 -22.76 -34.77 -0.88
N GLN A 222 -23.94 -34.42 -1.38
CA GLN A 222 -24.26 -33.06 -1.82
C GLN A 222 -24.26 -32.08 -0.64
N ASP A 223 -24.91 -32.43 0.48
CA ASP A 223 -24.91 -31.63 1.70
C ASP A 223 -23.49 -31.45 2.27
N LEU A 224 -22.70 -32.52 2.35
CA LEU A 224 -21.30 -32.42 2.78
C LEU A 224 -20.45 -31.56 1.84
N THR A 225 -20.71 -31.61 0.54
CA THR A 225 -20.02 -30.73 -0.44
C THR A 225 -20.45 -29.28 -0.26
N GLN A 226 -21.74 -29.02 0.01
CA GLN A 226 -22.26 -27.69 0.29
C GLN A 226 -21.68 -27.12 1.59
N GLN A 227 -21.65 -27.90 2.67
CA GLN A 227 -21.02 -27.52 3.94
C GLN A 227 -19.52 -27.31 3.80
N LEU A 228 -18.83 -28.11 2.98
CA LEU A 228 -17.41 -27.90 2.70
C LEU A 228 -17.19 -26.56 2.00
N ASN A 229 -17.98 -26.26 0.97
CA ASN A 229 -17.92 -24.97 0.26
C ASN A 229 -18.20 -23.77 1.18
N LEU A 230 -19.18 -23.89 2.09
CA LEU A 230 -19.48 -22.90 3.11
C LEU A 230 -18.32 -22.70 4.09
N ASN A 231 -17.63 -23.77 4.48
CA ASN A 231 -16.57 -23.74 5.48
C ASN A 231 -15.21 -23.32 4.95
N THR A 232 -14.94 -23.54 3.65
CA THR A 232 -13.65 -23.17 3.05
C THR A 232 -13.55 -21.69 2.69
N ASP A 233 -14.63 -20.91 2.75
CA ASP A 233 -14.62 -19.48 2.36
C ASP A 233 -14.09 -19.25 0.92
N THR A 234 -13.99 -20.33 0.12
CA THR A 234 -13.45 -20.37 -1.26
C THR A 234 -14.53 -20.16 -2.30
N MET A 235 -15.79 -20.38 -1.92
CA MET A 235 -16.98 -20.17 -2.73
C MET A 235 -18.04 -19.65 -1.78
N SER A 236 -18.62 -18.50 -2.08
CA SER A 236 -19.79 -18.07 -1.33
C SER A 236 -20.93 -19.09 -1.46
N PRO A 237 -21.77 -19.28 -0.42
CA PRO A 237 -23.03 -20.01 -0.51
C PRO A 237 -23.84 -19.70 -1.76
N TYR A 238 -23.78 -18.44 -2.20
CA TYR A 238 -24.43 -17.92 -3.40
C TYR A 238 -23.55 -18.14 -4.64
N GLY A 239 -23.14 -19.39 -4.86
CA GLY A 239 -22.49 -19.78 -6.10
C GLY A 239 -23.50 -19.78 -7.26
N PRO A 240 -23.03 -19.73 -8.52
CA PRO A 240 -23.89 -19.62 -9.69
C PRO A 240 -24.96 -20.71 -9.84
N ASN A 241 -24.85 -21.80 -9.08
CA ASN A 241 -25.76 -22.95 -9.11
C ASN A 241 -26.96 -22.84 -8.15
N GLN A 242 -27.07 -21.81 -7.29
CA GLN A 242 -28.22 -21.64 -6.38
C GLN A 242 -29.22 -20.56 -6.84
N THR A 243 -28.90 -19.77 -7.85
CA THR A 243 -29.77 -18.69 -8.35
C THR A 243 -30.43 -19.06 -9.68
N SER A 244 -31.64 -18.52 -9.90
CA SER A 244 -32.50 -18.73 -11.08
C SER A 244 -31.70 -18.79 -12.40
N PRO A 245 -32.05 -19.68 -13.35
CA PRO A 245 -31.44 -19.75 -14.69
C PRO A 245 -31.49 -18.40 -15.44
N TYR A 246 -32.43 -17.53 -15.08
CA TYR A 246 -32.55 -16.17 -15.61
C TYR A 246 -31.86 -15.18 -14.67
N LYS A 247 -30.59 -14.89 -14.95
CA LYS A 247 -29.82 -13.90 -14.19
C LYS A 247 -29.77 -12.57 -14.94
N ASN A 248 -30.13 -11.49 -14.25
CA ASN A 248 -29.86 -10.16 -14.78
C ASN A 248 -28.38 -9.78 -14.56
N LYS A 249 -27.89 -8.77 -15.29
CA LYS A 249 -26.50 -8.30 -15.19
C LYS A 249 -26.11 -7.88 -13.76
N MET A 250 -27.01 -7.26 -13.01
CA MET A 250 -26.79 -6.85 -11.61
C MET A 250 -26.70 -8.04 -10.66
N GLN A 251 -27.47 -9.10 -10.92
CA GLN A 251 -27.46 -10.33 -10.13
C GLN A 251 -26.17 -11.11 -10.35
N VAL A 252 -25.67 -11.18 -11.58
CA VAL A 252 -24.35 -11.79 -11.85
C VAL A 252 -23.22 -11.00 -11.19
N VAL A 253 -23.33 -9.67 -11.21
CA VAL A 253 -22.36 -8.79 -10.52
C VAL A 253 -22.41 -8.99 -9.01
N ALA A 254 -23.61 -9.02 -8.40
CA ALA A 254 -23.77 -9.29 -6.98
C ALA A 254 -23.30 -10.70 -6.60
N ASP A 255 -23.62 -11.72 -7.41
CA ASP A 255 -23.13 -13.09 -7.24
C ASP A 255 -21.58 -13.12 -7.33
N MET A 256 -20.97 -12.37 -8.25
CA MET A 256 -19.51 -12.25 -8.34
C MET A 256 -18.90 -11.56 -7.12
N ASP A 257 -19.45 -10.43 -6.67
CA ASP A 257 -18.98 -9.71 -5.48
C ASP A 257 -19.07 -10.58 -4.22
N VAL A 258 -20.13 -11.37 -4.13
CA VAL A 258 -20.37 -12.30 -3.04
C VAL A 258 -19.41 -13.49 -3.14
N ALA A 259 -19.21 -14.09 -4.33
CA ALA A 259 -18.34 -15.26 -4.55
C ALA A 259 -16.84 -14.96 -4.37
N THR A 260 -16.42 -13.73 -4.63
CA THR A 260 -15.03 -13.28 -4.54
C THR A 260 -14.70 -12.65 -3.19
N ARG A 261 -15.67 -12.59 -2.28
CA ARG A 261 -15.47 -12.11 -0.91
C ARG A 261 -14.68 -13.16 -0.15
N ILE A 262 -13.35 -13.20 -0.36
CA ILE A 262 -12.45 -13.55 0.73
C ILE A 262 -12.89 -12.64 1.87
N SER A 263 -13.33 -13.21 2.99
CA SER A 263 -13.87 -12.43 4.10
C SER A 263 -12.95 -11.25 4.40
N GLY A 264 -13.50 -10.03 4.46
CA GLY A 264 -12.71 -8.81 4.62
C GLY A 264 -11.78 -8.87 5.84
N SER A 265 -12.14 -9.67 6.86
CA SER A 265 -11.30 -10.04 7.99
C SER A 265 -10.02 -10.79 7.60
N THR A 266 -10.11 -11.80 6.74
CA THR A 266 -8.96 -12.59 6.26
C THR A 266 -8.02 -11.72 5.41
N LEU A 267 -8.59 -10.88 4.55
CA LEU A 267 -7.79 -9.90 3.78
C LEU A 267 -7.12 -8.87 4.68
N ASN A 268 -7.83 -8.33 5.68
CA ASN A 268 -7.25 -7.39 6.63
C ASN A 268 -6.08 -8.02 7.41
N LEU A 269 -6.22 -9.28 7.83
CA LEU A 269 -5.17 -10.02 8.53
C LEU A 269 -3.96 -10.27 7.63
N PHE A 270 -4.20 -10.65 6.36
CA PHE A 270 -3.14 -10.79 5.36
C PHE A 270 -2.41 -9.47 5.12
N TYR A 271 -3.15 -8.38 4.83
CA TYR A 271 -2.56 -7.07 4.56
C TYR A 271 -1.81 -6.49 5.77
N SER A 272 -2.21 -6.82 7.00
CA SER A 272 -1.44 -6.48 8.20
C SER A 272 -0.06 -7.15 8.19
N SER A 273 0.01 -8.46 7.92
CA SER A 273 1.28 -9.19 7.83
C SER A 273 2.10 -8.78 6.60
N TRP A 274 1.43 -8.57 5.47
CA TRP A 274 2.03 -8.11 4.22
C TRP A 274 2.64 -6.71 4.34
N THR A 275 1.98 -5.80 5.04
CA THR A 275 2.51 -4.45 5.29
C THR A 275 3.81 -4.52 6.09
N ARG A 276 3.88 -5.39 7.10
CA ARG A 276 5.11 -5.61 7.87
C ARG A 276 6.24 -6.18 7.00
N LEU A 277 5.92 -7.12 6.11
CA LEU A 277 6.90 -7.64 5.16
C LEU A 277 7.41 -6.57 4.19
N MET A 278 6.51 -5.77 3.63
CA MET A 278 6.86 -4.67 2.73
C MET A 278 7.72 -3.63 3.43
N ARG A 279 7.40 -3.28 4.67
CA ARG A 279 8.21 -2.39 5.51
C ARG A 279 9.64 -2.93 5.65
N GLU A 280 9.81 -4.20 5.98
CA GLU A 280 11.14 -4.81 6.11
C GLU A 280 11.89 -4.91 4.78
N MET A 281 11.20 -5.19 3.67
CA MET A 281 11.81 -5.16 2.35
C MET A 281 12.33 -3.77 2.00
N VAL A 282 11.52 -2.73 2.19
CA VAL A 282 11.91 -1.33 1.97
C VAL A 282 13.05 -0.93 2.90
N ARG A 283 12.99 -1.28 4.19
CA ARG A 283 14.08 -1.04 5.14
C ARG A 283 15.40 -1.63 4.63
N ARG A 284 15.37 -2.88 4.18
CA ARG A 284 16.57 -3.55 3.64
C ARG A 284 17.06 -2.83 2.38
N ILE A 285 16.19 -2.44 1.45
CA ILE A 285 16.61 -1.69 0.25
C ILE A 285 17.26 -0.35 0.61
N VAL A 286 16.69 0.38 1.57
CA VAL A 286 17.14 1.74 1.97
C VAL A 286 18.42 1.70 2.81
N GLN A 287 18.52 0.79 3.77
CA GLN A 287 19.62 0.73 4.74
C GLN A 287 20.78 -0.20 4.33
N VAL A 288 20.75 -0.74 3.11
CA VAL A 288 21.77 -1.70 2.66
C VAL A 288 23.12 -1.00 2.49
N LYS A 289 24.09 -1.45 3.31
CA LYS A 289 25.50 -1.01 3.24
C LYS A 289 26.26 -1.57 2.03
N ARG A 290 25.78 -2.68 1.46
CA ARG A 290 26.37 -3.35 0.29
C ARG A 290 25.25 -3.79 -0.67
N PRO A 291 24.90 -2.99 -1.68
CA PRO A 291 23.79 -3.29 -2.59
C PRO A 291 24.10 -4.51 -3.45
N ASP A 292 23.18 -5.48 -3.41
CA ASP A 292 23.17 -6.60 -4.33
C ASP A 292 22.83 -6.13 -5.75
N ALA A 293 23.13 -6.94 -6.76
CA ALA A 293 22.88 -6.60 -8.17
C ALA A 293 21.42 -6.21 -8.44
N ALA A 294 20.46 -6.87 -7.77
CA ALA A 294 19.04 -6.56 -7.88
C ALA A 294 18.68 -5.19 -7.28
N ILE A 295 19.33 -4.79 -6.17
CA ILE A 295 19.11 -3.48 -5.58
C ILE A 295 19.67 -2.41 -6.53
N LYS A 296 20.87 -2.63 -7.09
CA LYS A 296 21.44 -1.70 -8.07
C LYS A 296 20.54 -1.49 -9.29
N ASP A 297 20.03 -2.58 -9.89
CA ASP A 297 19.07 -2.49 -11.01
C ASP A 297 17.78 -1.74 -10.61
N PHE A 298 17.30 -1.92 -9.39
CA PHE A 298 16.16 -1.15 -8.87
C PHE A 298 16.45 0.35 -8.83
N PHE A 299 17.56 0.77 -8.22
CA PHE A 299 17.95 2.19 -8.16
C PHE A 299 18.16 2.79 -9.55
N ASP A 300 18.79 2.06 -10.48
CA ASP A 300 19.01 2.51 -11.85
C ASP A 300 17.69 2.67 -12.62
N ARG A 301 16.69 1.81 -12.38
CA ARG A 301 15.34 1.95 -12.96
C ARG A 301 14.57 3.12 -12.37
N CYS A 302 14.72 3.39 -11.08
CA CYS A 302 14.13 4.55 -10.42
C CYS A 302 14.71 5.86 -10.98
N GLU A 303 16.03 5.92 -11.15
CA GLU A 303 16.72 7.07 -11.73
C GLU A 303 16.27 7.34 -13.17
N LYS A 304 16.10 6.28 -14.00
CA LYS A 304 15.51 6.41 -15.35
C LYS A 304 14.09 6.96 -15.36
N ARG A 305 13.37 6.88 -14.24
CA ARG A 305 12.00 7.42 -14.06
C ARG A 305 12.00 8.77 -13.33
N GLY A 306 13.16 9.39 -13.14
CA GLY A 306 13.29 10.70 -12.49
C GLY A 306 13.28 10.66 -10.96
N VAL A 307 13.38 9.48 -10.34
CA VAL A 307 13.45 9.37 -8.87
C VAL A 307 14.90 9.32 -8.43
N GLU A 308 15.36 10.37 -7.76
CA GLU A 308 16.73 10.46 -7.27
C GLU A 308 17.05 9.44 -6.18
N LYS A 309 18.31 8.96 -6.15
CA LYS A 309 18.77 7.97 -5.17
C LYS A 309 18.70 8.49 -3.73
N GLU A 310 18.96 9.79 -3.54
CA GLU A 310 18.87 10.43 -2.22
C GLU A 310 17.44 10.43 -1.68
N PHE A 311 16.44 10.60 -2.54
CA PHE A 311 15.04 10.57 -2.13
C PHE A 311 14.67 9.19 -1.59
N ILE A 312 15.10 8.13 -2.28
CA ILE A 312 14.86 6.75 -1.83
C ILE A 312 15.50 6.50 -0.46
N GLN A 313 16.68 7.05 -0.21
CA GLN A 313 17.37 6.89 1.08
C GLN A 313 16.69 7.65 2.24
N LYS A 314 15.96 8.71 1.93
CA LYS A 314 15.20 9.53 2.91
C LYS A 314 13.79 9.01 3.16
N LEU A 315 13.38 7.90 2.54
CA LEU A 315 12.05 7.33 2.73
C LEU A 315 11.81 6.94 4.19
N ASP A 316 10.67 7.36 4.73
CA ASP A 316 10.21 6.92 6.05
C ASP A 316 9.73 5.46 5.97
N VAL A 317 10.59 4.57 6.46
CA VAL A 317 10.33 3.14 6.55
C VAL A 317 9.14 2.86 7.49
N ALA A 318 8.97 3.61 8.58
CA ALA A 318 7.93 3.34 9.57
C ALA A 318 6.51 3.57 9.00
N GLN A 319 6.36 4.61 8.17
CA GLN A 319 5.09 4.94 7.52
C GLN A 319 4.80 4.18 6.23
N THR A 320 5.73 3.33 5.78
CA THR A 320 5.52 2.49 4.60
C THR A 320 4.32 1.55 4.82
N LYS A 321 3.33 1.63 3.92
CA LYS A 321 2.10 0.81 3.95
C LYS A 321 1.90 0.11 2.60
N ALA A 322 1.43 -1.13 2.64
CA ALA A 322 1.05 -1.82 1.42
C ALA A 322 -0.28 -1.24 0.90
N VAL A 323 -0.29 -0.76 -0.34
CA VAL A 323 -1.51 -0.28 -0.99
C VAL A 323 -2.46 -1.47 -1.19
N ARG A 324 -3.72 -1.29 -0.77
CA ARG A 324 -4.76 -2.28 -1.00
C ARG A 324 -5.22 -2.20 -2.45
N SER A 325 -5.15 -3.31 -3.17
CA SER A 325 -5.65 -3.38 -4.54
C SER A 325 -7.18 -3.17 -4.56
N ILE A 326 -7.67 -2.25 -5.39
CA ILE A 326 -9.09 -2.12 -5.70
C ILE A 326 -9.59 -3.47 -6.25
N GLY A 327 -10.69 -3.98 -5.68
CA GLY A 327 -11.22 -5.31 -6.02
C GLY A 327 -10.55 -6.49 -5.30
N ASN A 328 -9.73 -6.24 -4.26
CA ASN A 328 -9.12 -7.27 -3.42
C ASN A 328 -8.31 -8.34 -4.18
N GLY A 329 -7.70 -7.97 -5.32
CA GLY A 329 -6.93 -8.88 -6.17
C GLY A 329 -7.77 -9.63 -7.23
N SER A 330 -9.10 -9.48 -7.23
CA SER A 330 -9.97 -9.99 -8.29
C SER A 330 -10.13 -8.95 -9.40
N HIS A 331 -9.74 -9.34 -10.62
CA HIS A 331 -9.95 -8.52 -11.82
C HIS A 331 -11.42 -8.16 -12.04
N ALA A 332 -12.33 -9.09 -11.73
CA ALA A 332 -13.76 -8.87 -11.90
C ALA A 332 -14.32 -7.84 -10.90
N ASN A 333 -13.95 -7.95 -9.62
CA ASN A 333 -14.38 -6.98 -8.61
C ASN A 333 -13.81 -5.61 -8.89
N ARG A 334 -12.55 -5.55 -9.34
CA ARG A 334 -11.93 -4.28 -9.75
C ARG A 334 -12.77 -3.62 -10.84
N LEU A 335 -13.19 -4.39 -11.86
CA LEU A 335 -14.03 -3.86 -12.93
C LEU A 335 -15.42 -3.43 -12.45
N VAL A 336 -16.04 -4.15 -11.51
CA VAL A 336 -17.33 -3.79 -10.92
C VAL A 336 -17.21 -2.49 -10.13
N SER A 337 -16.27 -2.41 -9.18
CA SER A 337 -16.05 -1.20 -8.39
C SER A 337 -15.71 0.00 -9.26
N LEU A 338 -14.89 -0.18 -10.31
CA LEU A 338 -14.60 0.91 -11.25
C LEU A 338 -15.83 1.34 -12.07
N ARG A 339 -16.76 0.43 -12.39
CA ARG A 339 -18.04 0.79 -13.04
C ARG A 339 -19.00 1.53 -12.09
N GLU A 340 -19.02 1.19 -10.81
CA GLU A 340 -19.78 1.95 -9.81
C GLU A 340 -19.22 3.37 -9.67
N LEU A 341 -17.89 3.50 -9.60
CA LEU A 341 -17.20 4.79 -9.65
C LEU A 341 -17.50 5.54 -10.96
N GLN A 342 -17.67 4.83 -12.08
CA GLN A 342 -18.09 5.44 -13.34
C GLN A 342 -19.50 6.03 -13.27
N GLY A 343 -20.41 5.41 -12.52
CA GLY A 343 -21.77 5.93 -12.29
C GLY A 343 -21.81 7.27 -11.57
N ILE A 344 -20.85 7.51 -10.65
CA ILE A 344 -20.71 8.78 -9.93
C ILE A 344 -19.63 9.69 -10.53
N SER A 345 -19.04 9.32 -11.67
CA SER A 345 -17.94 10.06 -12.29
C SER A 345 -18.28 11.51 -12.62
N GLY A 346 -19.56 11.85 -12.79
CA GLY A 346 -20.01 13.23 -12.99
C GLY A 346 -19.75 14.17 -11.80
N GLN A 347 -19.50 13.63 -10.60
CA GLN A 347 -19.10 14.39 -9.41
C GLN A 347 -17.58 14.56 -9.29
N PHE A 348 -16.81 13.85 -10.12
CA PHE A 348 -15.35 13.94 -10.10
C PHE A 348 -14.87 15.09 -10.99
N ASP A 349 -13.78 15.71 -10.58
CA ASP A 349 -13.04 16.66 -11.40
C ASP A 349 -12.47 15.99 -12.67
N ASP A 350 -12.04 16.79 -13.65
CA ASP A 350 -11.55 16.27 -14.93
C ASP A 350 -10.37 15.30 -14.77
N VAL A 351 -9.48 15.56 -13.80
CA VAL A 351 -8.36 14.67 -13.47
C VAL A 351 -8.86 13.35 -12.87
N GLY A 352 -9.78 13.40 -11.90
CA GLY A 352 -10.40 12.21 -11.32
C GLY A 352 -11.13 11.34 -12.35
N ARG A 353 -11.86 11.97 -13.29
CA ARG A 353 -12.53 11.28 -14.40
C ARG A 353 -11.54 10.62 -15.36
N ARG A 354 -10.45 11.30 -15.71
CA ARG A 354 -9.39 10.73 -16.56
C ARG A 354 -8.68 9.56 -15.87
N ASN A 355 -8.33 9.70 -14.60
CA ASN A 355 -7.69 8.63 -13.82
C ASN A 355 -8.60 7.41 -13.72
N LEU A 356 -9.89 7.60 -13.44
CA LEU A 356 -10.87 6.51 -13.44
C LEU A 356 -10.98 5.84 -14.80
N THR A 357 -10.98 6.62 -15.88
CA THR A 357 -11.04 6.08 -17.25
C THR A 357 -9.79 5.28 -17.57
N ARG A 358 -8.60 5.77 -17.17
CA ARG A 358 -7.33 5.05 -17.29
C ARG A 358 -7.33 3.77 -16.46
N ASP A 359 -7.92 3.76 -15.27
CA ASP A 359 -8.06 2.57 -14.44
C ASP A 359 -8.99 1.51 -15.05
N ILE A 360 -10.10 1.94 -15.65
CA ILE A 360 -11.02 1.04 -16.38
C ILE A 360 -10.31 0.41 -17.59
N VAL A 361 -9.61 1.24 -18.37
CA VAL A 361 -8.86 0.80 -19.55
C VAL A 361 -7.73 -0.14 -19.14
N SER A 362 -6.87 0.26 -18.21
CA SER A 362 -5.73 -0.56 -17.76
C SER A 362 -6.16 -1.89 -17.15
N THR A 363 -7.31 -1.91 -16.46
CA THR A 363 -7.89 -3.17 -15.98
C THR A 363 -8.23 -4.07 -17.17
N ARG A 364 -8.79 -3.54 -18.27
CA ARG A 364 -9.30 -4.32 -19.41
C ARG A 364 -8.25 -4.73 -20.45
N VAL A 365 -7.29 -3.87 -20.75
CA VAL A 365 -6.27 -4.09 -21.80
C VAL A 365 -4.85 -4.23 -21.25
N GLY A 366 -4.65 -4.09 -19.94
CA GLY A 366 -3.35 -4.12 -19.29
C GLY A 366 -2.70 -2.73 -19.21
N HIS A 367 -1.82 -2.54 -18.23
CA HIS A 367 -1.17 -1.24 -17.97
C HIS A 367 -0.29 -0.78 -19.15
N ASP A 368 0.38 -1.70 -19.86
CA ASP A 368 1.27 -1.38 -20.98
C ASP A 368 0.52 -0.81 -22.20
N LEU A 369 -0.72 -1.28 -22.42
CA LEU A 369 -1.57 -0.81 -23.52
C LEU A 369 -2.50 0.33 -23.10
N ALA A 370 -2.58 0.65 -21.80
CA ALA A 370 -3.46 1.69 -21.29
C ALA A 370 -3.09 3.08 -21.84
N ASP A 371 -1.78 3.35 -21.99
CA ASP A 371 -1.25 4.60 -22.54
C ASP A 371 -1.75 4.89 -23.95
N ARG A 372 -2.04 3.85 -24.75
CA ARG A 372 -2.59 4.00 -26.10
C ARG A 372 -3.97 4.66 -26.13
N TYR A 373 -4.78 4.43 -25.10
CA TYR A 373 -6.17 4.88 -25.06
C TYR A 373 -6.37 6.08 -24.13
N VAL A 374 -5.66 6.11 -23.00
CA VAL A 374 -5.70 7.22 -22.04
C VAL A 374 -4.29 7.42 -21.50
N PRO A 375 -3.48 8.35 -22.04
CA PRO A 375 -2.13 8.61 -21.54
C PRO A 375 -2.14 9.12 -20.10
N ALA A 376 -1.07 8.84 -19.35
CA ALA A 376 -0.89 9.40 -18.01
C ALA A 376 -0.69 10.91 -18.13
N GLN A 377 -1.48 11.69 -17.40
CA GLN A 377 -1.33 13.14 -17.37
C GLN A 377 -0.82 13.52 -15.97
N GLU A 378 0.37 14.11 -15.90
CA GLU A 378 1.01 14.59 -14.66
C GLU A 378 0.65 16.05 -14.35
N SER A 379 -0.43 16.57 -14.93
CA SER A 379 -0.84 17.95 -14.65
C SER A 379 -1.34 18.06 -13.21
N GLU A 380 -0.74 18.99 -12.47
CA GLU A 380 -1.11 19.33 -11.09
C GLU A 380 -2.61 19.64 -11.00
N ARG A 381 -3.27 19.14 -9.96
CA ARG A 381 -4.72 19.28 -9.79
C ARG A 381 -5.02 20.74 -9.46
N GLN A 382 -5.35 21.53 -10.49
CA GLN A 382 -5.77 22.92 -10.30
C GLN A 382 -7.06 22.96 -9.48
N THR A 383 -7.01 23.67 -8.36
CA THR A 383 -8.12 23.84 -7.42
C THR A 383 -9.03 24.97 -7.89
N VAL A 384 -10.26 25.02 -7.38
CA VAL A 384 -11.18 26.13 -7.65
C VAL A 384 -10.58 27.47 -7.22
N ASP A 385 -9.83 27.47 -6.11
CA ASP A 385 -9.06 28.62 -5.60
C ASP A 385 -8.09 29.20 -6.64
N THR A 386 -7.53 28.37 -7.52
CA THR A 386 -6.68 28.85 -8.64
C THR A 386 -7.44 29.84 -9.52
N LYS A 387 -8.69 29.52 -9.87
CA LYS A 387 -9.54 30.39 -10.70
C LYS A 387 -10.01 31.63 -9.94
N ILE A 388 -10.32 31.47 -8.65
CA ILE A 388 -10.70 32.58 -7.78
C ILE A 388 -9.55 33.58 -7.70
N ALA A 389 -8.33 33.14 -7.36
CA ALA A 389 -7.14 33.98 -7.31
C ALA A 389 -6.86 34.72 -8.64
N TYR A 390 -7.11 34.10 -9.80
CA TYR A 390 -7.02 34.80 -11.10
C TYR A 390 -8.06 35.92 -11.26
N LEU A 391 -9.29 35.70 -10.81
CA LEU A 391 -10.36 36.71 -10.85
C LEU A 391 -10.09 37.84 -9.84
N GLU A 392 -9.59 37.49 -8.66
CA GLU A 392 -9.20 38.45 -7.63
C GLU A 392 -8.03 39.31 -8.09
N ASN A 393 -7.02 38.70 -8.73
CA ASN A 393 -5.93 39.44 -9.37
C ASN A 393 -6.44 40.50 -10.34
N GLN A 394 -7.49 40.22 -11.11
CA GLN A 394 -8.08 41.20 -12.03
C GLN A 394 -8.77 42.37 -11.29
N GLN A 395 -9.39 42.12 -10.14
CA GLN A 395 -10.02 43.16 -9.31
C GLN A 395 -8.97 43.99 -8.55
N LEU A 396 -7.96 43.31 -7.99
CA LEU A 396 -6.84 43.94 -7.30
C LEU A 396 -5.99 44.80 -8.24
N GLN A 397 -5.81 44.39 -9.50
CA GLN A 397 -5.19 45.22 -10.55
C GLN A 397 -5.94 46.53 -10.82
N GLN A 398 -7.26 46.55 -10.60
CA GLN A 398 -8.09 47.75 -10.75
C GLN A 398 -8.13 48.60 -9.47
N GLY A 399 -7.39 48.22 -8.42
CA GLY A 399 -7.40 48.90 -7.13
C GLY A 399 -8.64 48.61 -6.28
N GLN A 400 -9.44 47.60 -6.63
CA GLN A 400 -10.56 47.17 -5.81
C GLN A 400 -10.06 46.21 -4.73
N GLN A 401 -10.50 46.42 -3.49
CA GLN A 401 -10.20 45.49 -2.41
C GLN A 401 -11.10 44.26 -2.47
N VAL A 402 -10.47 43.10 -2.33
CA VAL A 402 -11.16 41.82 -2.22
C VAL A 402 -10.93 41.29 -0.80
N PRO A 403 -11.99 40.95 -0.04
CA PRO A 403 -11.84 40.39 1.29
C PRO A 403 -11.28 38.98 1.24
N VAL A 404 -10.30 38.66 2.09
CA VAL A 404 -9.74 37.31 2.20
C VAL A 404 -10.64 36.44 3.08
N VAL A 405 -11.03 35.25 2.59
CA VAL A 405 -11.92 34.35 3.34
C VAL A 405 -11.13 33.19 3.94
N SER A 406 -11.37 32.89 5.21
CA SER A 406 -10.67 31.82 5.94
C SER A 406 -10.79 30.39 5.37
N SER A 407 -11.71 30.15 4.42
CA SER A 407 -11.92 28.85 3.79
C SER A 407 -11.07 28.62 2.54
N GLU A 408 -10.31 29.62 2.09
CA GLU A 408 -9.52 29.58 0.87
C GLU A 408 -8.17 28.88 1.06
N LEU A 409 -7.62 28.36 -0.04
CA LEU A 409 -6.26 27.80 -0.05
C LEU A 409 -5.22 28.93 -0.11
N HIS A 410 -4.96 29.56 1.05
CA HIS A 410 -4.07 30.71 1.16
C HIS A 410 -2.65 30.48 0.61
N GLY A 411 -2.10 29.27 0.74
CA GLY A 411 -0.80 28.92 0.15
C GLY A 411 -0.78 29.04 -1.38
N GLN A 412 -1.89 28.68 -2.04
CA GLN A 412 -2.04 28.75 -3.48
C GLN A 412 -2.35 30.17 -3.96
N HIS A 413 -3.14 30.93 -3.20
CA HIS A 413 -3.37 32.35 -3.45
C HIS A 413 -2.06 33.15 -3.38
N LEU A 414 -1.22 32.93 -2.36
CA LEU A 414 0.09 33.60 -2.26
C LEU A 414 0.97 33.33 -3.48
N GLN A 415 0.97 32.10 -4.01
CA GLN A 415 1.76 31.77 -5.21
C GLN A 415 1.28 32.52 -6.47
N LEU A 416 0.03 32.98 -6.51
CA LEU A 416 -0.55 33.68 -7.66
C LEU A 416 -0.59 35.20 -7.49
N HIS A 417 -0.79 35.72 -6.28
CA HIS A 417 -0.79 37.17 -6.01
C HIS A 417 0.62 37.77 -5.91
N VAL A 418 1.58 37.03 -5.32
CA VAL A 418 2.94 37.53 -5.09
C VAL A 418 3.68 37.88 -6.39
N PRO A 419 3.64 37.05 -7.47
CA PRO A 419 4.26 37.42 -8.74
C PRO A 419 3.65 38.67 -9.36
N LEU A 420 2.34 38.88 -9.19
CA LEU A 420 1.66 40.08 -9.69
C LEU A 420 2.12 41.32 -8.93
N LEU A 421 2.22 41.26 -7.60
CA LEU A 421 2.77 42.35 -6.80
C LEU A 421 4.21 42.70 -7.22
N GLN A 422 5.05 41.69 -7.48
CA GLN A 422 6.41 41.91 -7.97
C GLN A 422 6.45 42.63 -9.32
N GLN A 423 5.54 42.30 -10.25
CA GLN A 423 5.44 42.98 -11.54
C GLN A 423 5.13 44.47 -11.37
N PHE A 424 4.22 44.83 -10.46
CA PHE A 424 3.92 46.24 -10.17
C PHE A 424 5.09 46.97 -9.52
N ILE A 425 5.80 46.35 -8.58
CA ILE A 425 6.99 46.93 -7.95
C ILE A 425 8.09 47.17 -9.01
N GLN A 426 8.31 46.23 -9.92
CA GLN A 426 9.27 46.38 -11.02
C GLN A 426 8.88 47.53 -11.96
N ALA A 427 7.60 47.61 -12.37
CA ALA A 427 7.11 48.67 -13.24
C ALA A 427 7.30 50.08 -12.65
N ILE A 428 7.12 50.23 -11.34
CA ILE A 428 7.37 51.49 -10.62
C ILE A 428 8.86 51.82 -10.60
N ASN A 429 9.71 50.85 -10.26
CA ASN A 429 11.17 51.05 -10.17
C ASN A 429 11.80 51.40 -11.54
N GLU A 430 11.27 50.86 -12.63
CA GLU A 430 11.71 51.16 -13.99
C GLU A 430 11.13 52.47 -14.55
N GLY A 431 10.24 53.14 -13.80
CA GLY A 431 9.59 54.37 -14.24
C GLY A 431 8.61 54.18 -15.42
N GLN A 432 8.17 52.95 -15.67
CA GLN A 432 7.26 52.61 -16.78
C GLN A 432 5.78 52.80 -16.41
N ALA A 433 5.49 53.10 -15.14
CA ALA A 433 4.16 53.26 -14.60
C ALA A 433 3.96 54.67 -14.01
N ASP A 434 2.79 55.27 -14.28
CA ASP A 434 2.39 56.53 -13.66
C ASP A 434 2.08 56.30 -12.15
N PRO A 435 2.79 56.99 -11.23
CA PRO A 435 2.54 56.93 -9.79
C PRO A 435 1.08 57.14 -9.40
N GLN A 436 0.32 57.97 -10.14
CA GLN A 436 -1.09 58.23 -9.85
C GLN A 436 -2.00 57.04 -10.14
N GLN A 437 -1.67 56.24 -11.16
CA GLN A 437 -2.55 55.16 -11.62
C GLN A 437 -2.27 53.84 -10.91
N VAL A 438 -1.02 53.62 -10.46
CA VAL A 438 -0.62 52.33 -9.87
C VAL A 438 -0.77 52.28 -8.36
N LEU A 439 -0.77 53.42 -7.66
CA LEU A 439 -0.85 53.47 -6.20
C LEU A 439 -2.09 52.73 -5.62
N PRO A 440 -3.32 52.86 -6.19
CA PRO A 440 -4.48 52.14 -5.67
C PRO A 440 -4.36 50.61 -5.81
N ALA A 441 -3.84 50.13 -6.94
CA ALA A 441 -3.63 48.71 -7.20
C ALA A 441 -2.55 48.12 -6.28
N LEU A 442 -1.46 48.87 -6.07
CA LEU A 442 -0.37 48.47 -5.17
C LEU A 442 -0.84 48.38 -3.71
N GLN A 443 -1.67 49.33 -3.25
CA GLN A 443 -2.25 49.31 -1.91
C GLN A 443 -3.23 48.14 -1.74
N ALA A 444 -4.10 47.87 -2.72
CA ALA A 444 -5.03 46.75 -2.67
C ALA A 444 -4.32 45.39 -2.62
N LEU A 445 -3.31 45.19 -3.47
CA LEU A 445 -2.48 43.97 -3.47
C LEU A 445 -1.71 43.81 -2.16
N TYR A 446 -1.14 44.88 -1.63
CA TYR A 446 -0.41 44.86 -0.35
C TYR A 446 -1.31 44.39 0.79
N GLN A 447 -2.51 44.96 0.91
CA GLN A 447 -3.47 44.59 1.96
C GLN A 447 -3.92 43.14 1.82
N HIS A 448 -4.33 42.72 0.62
CA HIS A 448 -4.83 41.37 0.37
C HIS A 448 -3.77 40.28 0.58
N ILE A 449 -2.52 40.53 0.14
CA ILE A 449 -1.40 39.59 0.35
C ILE A 449 -1.00 39.54 1.84
N SER A 450 -1.07 40.67 2.55
CA SER A 450 -0.81 40.71 4.01
C SER A 450 -1.81 39.87 4.78
N GLU A 451 -3.11 40.01 4.50
CA GLU A 451 -4.17 39.20 5.13
C GLU A 451 -4.03 37.71 4.79
N THR A 452 -3.82 37.37 3.51
CA THR A 452 -3.60 35.98 3.07
C THR A 452 -2.35 35.37 3.73
N ALA A 453 -1.27 36.15 3.89
CA ALA A 453 -0.06 35.69 4.58
C ALA A 453 -0.26 35.51 6.09
N GLN A 454 -1.14 36.28 6.72
CA GLN A 454 -1.51 36.09 8.13
C GLN A 454 -2.25 34.77 8.32
N TYR A 455 -3.27 34.49 7.51
CA TYR A 455 -3.98 33.21 7.60
C TYR A 455 -3.08 32.01 7.26
N ALA A 456 -2.20 32.14 6.26
CA ALA A 456 -1.23 31.09 5.91
C ALA A 456 -0.15 30.86 6.98
N SER A 457 0.10 31.82 7.88
CA SER A 457 1.16 31.71 8.90
C SER A 457 0.87 30.67 9.99
N GLY A 458 -0.38 30.19 10.09
CA GLY A 458 -0.77 29.11 11.00
C GLY A 458 -0.27 27.73 10.59
N ASP A 459 0.15 27.54 9.33
CA ASP A 459 0.66 26.25 8.82
C ASP A 459 2.20 26.25 8.69
N PRO A 460 2.92 25.44 9.49
CA PRO A 460 4.37 25.31 9.40
C PRO A 460 4.88 24.87 8.02
N ALA A 461 4.10 24.11 7.24
CA ALA A 461 4.48 23.64 5.91
C ALA A 461 4.58 24.78 4.89
N LEU A 462 3.87 25.89 5.11
CA LEU A 462 3.86 27.06 4.26
C LEU A 462 4.91 28.11 4.67
N GLY A 463 5.75 27.83 5.67
CA GLY A 463 6.70 28.80 6.22
C GLY A 463 7.63 29.44 5.19
N ALA A 464 8.09 28.69 4.19
CA ALA A 464 8.92 29.23 3.10
C ALA A 464 8.15 30.19 2.18
N VAL A 465 6.90 29.86 1.85
CA VAL A 465 6.02 30.68 1.00
C VAL A 465 5.61 31.96 1.72
N VAL A 466 5.24 31.85 3.00
CA VAL A 466 4.90 32.99 3.86
C VAL A 466 6.13 33.89 4.10
N GLY A 467 7.32 33.30 4.28
CA GLY A 467 8.57 34.05 4.41
C GLY A 467 8.86 34.89 3.16
N ASN A 468 8.72 34.30 1.98
CA ASN A 468 8.89 35.00 0.70
C ASN A 468 7.85 36.14 0.53
N ALA A 469 6.57 35.85 0.82
CA ALA A 469 5.52 36.87 0.77
C ALA A 469 5.80 38.06 1.69
N LYS A 470 6.26 37.82 2.93
CA LYS A 470 6.64 38.88 3.88
C LYS A 470 7.80 39.73 3.39
N GLN A 471 8.81 39.12 2.78
CA GLN A 471 9.94 39.87 2.22
C GLN A 471 9.48 40.78 1.07
N ILE A 472 8.59 40.29 0.21
CA ILE A 472 8.06 41.08 -0.91
C ILE A 472 7.12 42.18 -0.43
N LEU A 473 6.35 41.96 0.64
CA LEU A 473 5.55 43.00 1.28
C LEU A 473 6.41 44.16 1.81
N GLN A 474 7.61 43.89 2.34
CA GLN A 474 8.53 44.96 2.75
C GLN A 474 8.96 45.84 1.56
N TYR A 475 9.31 45.22 0.44
CA TYR A 475 9.62 45.98 -0.78
C TYR A 475 8.41 46.75 -1.32
N ALA A 476 7.21 46.18 -1.21
CA ALA A 476 5.97 46.86 -1.57
C ALA A 476 5.69 48.08 -0.69
N GLU A 477 5.95 48.00 0.62
CA GLU A 477 5.79 49.11 1.57
C GLU A 477 6.73 50.29 1.21
N GLU A 478 7.99 49.99 0.90
CA GLU A 478 8.95 50.98 0.42
C GLU A 478 8.49 51.63 -0.90
N ALA A 479 7.99 50.82 -1.84
CA ALA A 479 7.44 51.30 -3.10
C ALA A 479 6.24 52.21 -2.87
N ILE A 480 5.28 51.84 -2.02
CA ILE A 480 4.10 52.66 -1.66
C ILE A 480 4.54 54.02 -1.09
N ASN A 481 5.46 54.01 -0.12
CA ASN A 481 5.95 55.22 0.53
C ASN A 481 6.69 56.16 -0.45
N ASN A 482 7.51 55.60 -1.34
CA ASN A 482 8.22 56.37 -2.36
C ASN A 482 7.26 56.94 -3.41
N THR A 483 6.27 56.15 -3.83
CA THR A 483 5.24 56.57 -4.80
C THR A 483 4.39 57.71 -4.24
N MET A 484 3.98 57.65 -2.96
CA MET A 484 3.26 58.74 -2.28
C MET A 484 4.09 60.03 -2.22
N LYS A 485 5.38 59.94 -1.87
CA LYS A 485 6.27 61.11 -1.86
C LYS A 485 6.47 61.73 -3.24
N ALA A 486 6.57 60.90 -4.29
CA ALA A 486 6.67 61.36 -5.68
C ALA A 486 5.39 62.10 -6.10
N LEU A 487 4.23 61.57 -5.73
CA LEU A 487 2.93 62.17 -5.95
C LEU A 487 2.78 63.55 -5.27
N GLU A 488 3.22 63.68 -4.02
CA GLU A 488 3.24 64.97 -3.31
C GLU A 488 4.15 65.99 -4.00
N LYS A 489 5.30 65.55 -4.50
CA LYS A 489 6.21 66.42 -5.24
C LYS A 489 5.58 66.91 -6.54
N ILE A 490 4.98 66.01 -7.33
CA ILE A 490 4.28 66.36 -8.58
C ILE A 490 3.12 67.32 -8.32
N GLN A 491 2.33 67.10 -7.26
CA GLN A 491 1.22 67.98 -6.89
C GLN A 491 1.70 69.37 -6.42
N ARG A 492 2.81 69.45 -5.68
CA ARG A 492 3.42 70.73 -5.30
C ARG A 492 3.95 71.47 -6.52
N GLU A 493 4.64 70.79 -7.43
CA GLU A 493 5.13 71.37 -8.69
C GLU A 493 3.97 71.83 -9.59
N GLN A 494 2.85 71.10 -9.62
CA GLN A 494 1.62 71.55 -10.30
C GLN A 494 0.98 72.77 -9.61
N ALA A 495 0.96 72.80 -8.28
CA ALA A 495 0.41 73.93 -7.51
C ALA A 495 1.26 75.20 -7.56
N GLU A 496 2.57 75.06 -7.80
CA GLU A 496 3.52 76.14 -8.07
C GLU A 496 3.43 76.61 -9.54
N ASN A 497 3.29 75.70 -10.52
CA ASN A 497 3.09 76.06 -11.93
C ASN A 497 1.75 76.78 -12.18
N ILE A 498 0.67 76.43 -11.46
CA ILE A 498 -0.61 77.17 -11.53
C ILE A 498 -0.48 78.60 -10.98
N GLN A 499 0.53 78.89 -10.15
CA GLN A 499 0.82 80.24 -9.65
C GLN A 499 1.64 81.09 -10.63
N GLU A 500 2.33 80.51 -11.60
CA GLU A 500 3.15 81.24 -12.58
C GLU A 500 2.43 81.55 -13.91
N GLU A 501 1.33 80.87 -14.25
CA GLU A 501 0.60 81.09 -15.53
C GLU A 501 -0.65 81.98 -15.47
N ALA A 502 -1.10 82.45 -14.29
CA ALA A 502 -2.33 83.26 -14.19
C ALA A 502 -2.05 84.78 -14.07
N GLY A 503 -1.85 85.44 -15.20
CA GLY A 503 -1.85 86.90 -15.32
C GLY A 503 -3.25 87.53 -15.35
N GLN A 504 -3.71 88.02 -14.18
CA GLN A 504 -4.68 89.12 -13.95
C GLN A 504 -6.19 88.95 -14.32
N PRO A 505 -7.13 89.72 -13.69
CA PRO A 505 -7.97 89.17 -12.61
C PRO A 505 -9.49 89.32 -12.82
N GLN A 506 -10.28 88.38 -12.29
CA GLN A 506 -11.59 88.66 -11.65
C GLN A 506 -12.15 87.41 -10.95
N MET A 507 -11.59 87.09 -9.78
CA MET A 507 -12.27 86.35 -8.72
C MET A 507 -11.54 86.64 -7.41
N SER A 508 -12.30 86.77 -6.32
CA SER A 508 -11.83 87.11 -4.98
C SER A 508 -10.58 86.30 -4.60
N GLU A 509 -9.45 86.99 -4.43
CA GLU A 509 -8.15 86.42 -4.04
C GLU A 509 -8.23 85.67 -2.70
N VAL A 510 -9.26 85.99 -1.90
CA VAL A 510 -9.56 85.37 -0.61
C VAL A 510 -10.30 84.03 -0.80
N ASP A 511 -11.23 83.92 -1.75
CA ASP A 511 -11.97 82.67 -2.01
C ASP A 511 -11.09 81.59 -2.63
N MET A 512 -10.17 81.97 -3.52
CA MET A 512 -9.25 81.02 -4.15
C MET A 512 -8.18 80.51 -3.17
N LYS A 513 -7.69 81.38 -2.26
CA LYS A 513 -6.80 80.98 -1.15
C LYS A 513 -7.53 80.14 -0.11
N LEU A 514 -8.80 80.42 0.18
CA LEU A 514 -9.63 79.63 1.09
C LEU A 514 -9.95 78.24 0.50
N GLN A 515 -10.25 78.14 -0.79
CA GLN A 515 -10.40 76.86 -1.49
C GLN A 515 -9.09 76.08 -1.53
N LYS A 516 -7.96 76.73 -1.84
CA LYS A 516 -6.64 76.07 -1.82
C LYS A 516 -6.29 75.55 -0.42
N ALA A 517 -6.55 76.33 0.62
CA ALA A 517 -6.36 75.90 2.01
C ALA A 517 -7.34 74.80 2.45
N GLN A 518 -8.58 74.80 1.95
CA GLN A 518 -9.55 73.73 2.22
C GLN A 518 -9.17 72.42 1.52
N VAL A 519 -8.68 72.49 0.28
CA VAL A 519 -8.17 71.31 -0.45
C VAL A 519 -6.90 70.79 0.21
N ASP A 520 -5.96 71.65 0.58
CA ASP A 520 -4.77 71.26 1.35
C ASP A 520 -5.15 70.64 2.70
N MET A 521 -6.15 71.19 3.39
CA MET A 521 -6.65 70.62 4.64
C MET A 521 -7.32 69.26 4.43
N GLN A 522 -8.08 69.07 3.35
CA GLN A 522 -8.69 67.77 3.01
C GLN A 522 -7.65 66.72 2.63
N ILE A 523 -6.64 67.09 1.83
CA ILE A 523 -5.54 66.19 1.47
C ILE A 523 -4.73 65.83 2.70
N THR A 524 -4.46 66.80 3.58
CA THR A 524 -3.74 66.56 4.84
C THR A 524 -4.56 65.70 5.80
N GLN A 525 -5.90 65.85 5.84
CA GLN A 525 -6.79 65.00 6.62
C GLN A 525 -6.83 63.57 6.08
N GLN A 526 -6.98 63.39 4.77
CA GLN A 526 -6.94 62.07 4.13
C GLN A 526 -5.59 61.39 4.35
N LYS A 527 -4.48 62.13 4.27
CA LYS A 527 -3.13 61.63 4.59
C LYS A 527 -3.02 61.22 6.06
N ALA A 528 -3.53 62.03 6.98
CA ALA A 528 -3.51 61.72 8.40
C ALA A 528 -4.35 60.48 8.71
N GLU A 529 -5.54 60.34 8.10
CA GLU A 529 -6.38 59.14 8.23
C GLU A 529 -5.70 57.89 7.67
N LEU A 530 -5.07 58.00 6.50
CA LEU A 530 -4.41 56.87 5.85
C LEU A 530 -3.13 56.45 6.58
N GLU A 531 -2.33 57.42 7.05
CA GLU A 531 -1.14 57.15 7.86
C GLU A 531 -1.51 56.61 9.24
N MET A 532 -2.62 57.05 9.82
CA MET A 532 -3.17 56.50 11.07
C MET A 532 -3.69 55.08 10.85
N ALA A 533 -4.36 54.79 9.74
CA ALA A 533 -4.81 53.45 9.39
C ALA A 533 -3.64 52.48 9.17
N ILE A 534 -2.58 52.91 8.46
CA ILE A 534 -1.36 52.11 8.27
C ILE A 534 -0.66 51.87 9.62
N LYS A 535 -0.53 52.90 10.47
CA LYS A 535 0.07 52.76 11.81
C LYS A 535 -0.76 51.86 12.72
N GLN A 536 -2.08 51.94 12.65
CA GLN A 536 -2.99 51.11 13.43
C GLN A 536 -2.90 49.65 12.99
N GLN A 537 -2.92 49.38 11.69
CA GLN A 537 -2.68 48.03 11.17
C GLN A 537 -1.30 47.48 11.53
N LYS A 538 -0.25 48.32 11.52
CA LYS A 538 1.08 47.92 11.98
C LYS A 538 1.09 47.56 13.46
N PHE A 539 0.41 48.34 14.30
CA PHE A 539 0.27 48.07 15.71
C PHE A 539 -0.48 46.75 15.96
N ASP A 540 -1.58 46.52 15.25
CA ASP A 540 -2.37 45.30 15.33
C ASP A 540 -1.56 44.07 14.86
N GLN A 541 -0.77 44.23 13.79
CA GLN A 541 0.12 43.17 13.29
C GLN A 541 1.26 42.86 14.26
N GLU A 542 1.92 43.88 14.83
CA GLU A 542 2.96 43.68 15.85
C GLU A 542 2.40 43.09 17.15
N GLN A 543 1.16 43.41 17.50
CA GLN A 543 0.46 42.80 18.63
C GLN A 543 0.15 41.33 18.34
N ALA A 544 -0.41 41.00 17.17
CA ALA A 544 -0.70 39.62 16.76
C ALA A 544 0.56 38.75 16.69
N ILE A 545 1.68 39.29 16.20
CA ILE A 545 2.98 38.58 16.20
C ILE A 545 3.46 38.33 17.63
N ARG A 546 3.34 39.32 18.53
CA ARG A 546 3.73 39.17 19.93
C ARG A 546 2.86 38.15 20.66
N ASP A 547 1.55 38.17 20.42
CA ASP A 547 0.62 37.20 21.00
C ASP A 547 0.86 35.80 20.46
N ALA A 548 1.13 35.63 19.16
CA ALA A 548 1.51 34.34 18.57
C ALA A 548 2.84 33.83 19.12
N GLN A 549 3.85 34.69 19.28
CA GLN A 549 5.13 34.33 19.89
C GLN A 549 5.00 33.98 21.37
N ALA A 550 4.15 34.69 22.12
CA ALA A 550 3.85 34.37 23.51
C ALA A 550 3.11 33.02 23.62
N ALA A 551 2.12 32.77 22.77
CA ALA A 551 1.39 31.50 22.73
C ALA A 551 2.29 30.31 22.37
N LEU A 552 3.25 30.49 21.45
CA LEU A 552 4.26 29.47 21.12
C LEU A 552 5.20 29.20 22.31
N LYS A 553 5.67 30.25 23.01
CA LYS A 553 6.49 30.09 24.22
C LYS A 553 5.76 29.41 25.37
N PHE A 554 4.45 29.67 25.53
CA PHE A 554 3.63 28.95 26.51
C PHE A 554 3.45 27.48 26.17
N ARG A 555 3.37 27.13 24.87
CA ARG A 555 3.32 25.72 24.42
C ARG A 555 4.65 24.97 24.50
N GLU A 556 5.79 25.67 24.49
CA GLU A 556 7.12 25.05 24.68
C GLU A 556 7.48 24.85 26.16
N GLN A 557 6.71 25.42 27.10
CA GLN A 557 6.92 25.32 28.55
C GLN A 557 5.96 24.34 29.26
N GLU A 558 5.02 23.74 28.54
CA GLU A 558 4.31 22.50 28.92
C GLU A 558 4.98 21.29 28.25
#